data_AF-A0A9P0VRS2-F1
#
_entry.id   AF-A0A9P0VRS2-F1
#
_cell.length_a   1.000
_cell.length_b   1.000
_cell.length_c   1.000
_cell.angle_alpha   90.00
_cell.angle_beta   90.00
_cell.angle_gamma   90.00
#
_symmetry.space_group_name_H-M   'P 1'
#
loop_
_entity.id
_entity.type
_entity.pdbx_description
1 polymer ?
#
loop_
_entity_poly.entity_id
_entity_poly.type
_entity_poly.pdbx_seq_one_letter_code
_entity_poly.pdbx_strand_id
1 'polypeptide(L)'
;MPLASMSHIAQEKSKTSYGGGDYVLVKLIMRGKEYRYAAVCSKYDDEDGELTVTFLKVCNKDGTEFKINDNDIADVPYKDVIEKLPVPNIIVKRNTVLHKFKKSINVYEK
;
A
#
# COMPACT_ATOMS: atom_id res chain seq x y z
N MET A 1 6.15 33.28 35.71
CA MET A 1 5.64 32.00 35.17
C MET A 1 5.48 32.15 33.67
N PRO A 2 6.17 31.34 32.86
CA PRO A 2 5.56 30.83 31.64
C PRO A 2 5.68 29.31 31.53
N LEU A 3 4.61 28.74 30.98
CA LEU A 3 4.37 27.33 30.73
C LEU A 3 5.21 26.88 29.53
N ALA A 4 6.23 26.05 29.76
CA ALA A 4 6.97 25.40 28.69
C ALA A 4 6.12 24.25 28.13
N SER A 5 5.56 24.49 26.94
CA SER A 5 4.78 23.56 26.16
C SER A 5 5.50 22.23 25.95
N MET A 6 4.98 21.18 26.57
CA MET A 6 5.32 19.79 26.25
C MET A 6 4.75 19.45 24.87
N SER A 7 5.56 19.61 23.83
CA SER A 7 5.25 19.10 22.49
C SER A 7 5.29 17.58 22.53
N HIS A 8 4.15 16.96 22.84
CA HIS A 8 3.87 15.57 22.57
C HIS A 8 3.83 15.38 21.04
N ILE A 9 4.98 15.19 20.42
CA ILE A 9 5.06 14.64 19.06
C ILE A 9 5.17 13.12 19.19
N ALA A 10 4.24 12.53 19.95
CA ALA A 10 3.89 11.14 19.70
C ALA A 10 3.14 11.20 18.37
N GLN A 11 3.77 10.69 17.32
CA GLN A 11 3.19 10.61 15.99
C GLN A 11 1.84 9.92 16.12
N GLU A 12 0.76 10.70 16.17
CA GLU A 12 -0.55 10.23 15.71
C GLU A 12 -0.27 9.77 14.30
N LYS A 13 -0.13 8.44 14.13
CA LYS A 13 -0.28 7.80 12.83
C LYS A 13 -1.64 8.25 12.37
N SER A 14 -1.65 9.34 11.61
CA SER A 14 -2.84 10.01 11.17
C SER A 14 -3.73 8.91 10.64
N LYS A 15 -5.00 8.91 11.07
CA LYS A 15 -6.07 8.15 10.43
C LYS A 15 -6.12 8.68 8.99
N THR A 16 -5.15 8.25 8.19
CA THR A 16 -4.84 8.86 6.90
C THR A 16 -5.91 8.25 6.04
N SER A 17 -6.91 9.06 5.66
CA SER A 17 -8.00 8.62 4.81
C SER A 17 -7.39 7.98 3.56
N TYR A 18 -7.38 6.65 3.51
CA TYR A 18 -6.96 5.92 2.34
C TYR A 18 -8.10 6.08 1.33
N GLY A 19 -7.82 6.78 0.24
CA GLY A 19 -8.76 6.99 -0.84
C GLY A 19 -8.64 5.88 -1.89
N GLY A 20 -9.71 5.70 -2.66
CA GLY A 20 -9.63 4.90 -3.88
C GLY A 20 -8.55 5.46 -4.81
N GLY A 21 -7.62 4.61 -5.25
CA GLY A 21 -6.45 4.95 -6.05
C GLY A 21 -5.15 5.13 -5.26
N ASP A 22 -5.17 5.03 -3.93
CA ASP A 22 -3.96 5.10 -3.10
C ASP A 22 -3.18 3.79 -3.11
N TYR A 23 -1.86 3.86 -3.22
CA TYR A 23 -1.01 2.68 -3.19
C TYR A 23 -0.53 2.44 -1.76
N VAL A 24 -0.53 1.18 -1.34
CA VAL A 24 -0.19 0.76 0.02
C VAL A 24 0.68 -0.48 0.00
N LEU A 25 1.53 -0.62 1.02
CA LEU A 25 2.29 -1.83 1.27
C LEU A 25 1.60 -2.58 2.40
N VAL A 26 1.12 -3.78 2.11
CA VAL A 26 0.44 -4.63 3.09
C VAL A 26 1.35 -5.77 3.50
N LYS A 27 1.29 -6.13 4.78
CA LYS A 27 1.91 -7.34 5.30
C LYS A 27 0.86 -8.44 5.36
N LEU A 28 1.25 -9.64 4.98
CA LEU A 28 0.41 -10.83 5.05
C LEU A 28 1.21 -11.94 5.71
N ILE A 29 0.65 -12.56 6.75
CA ILE A 29 1.29 -13.68 7.43
C ILE A 29 0.65 -14.96 6.93
N MET A 30 1.39 -15.74 6.13
CA MET A 30 0.93 -17.05 5.65
C MET A 30 1.88 -18.13 6.13
N ARG A 31 1.33 -19.17 6.78
CA ARG A 31 2.10 -20.34 7.28
C ARG A 31 3.34 -19.96 8.12
N GLY A 32 3.24 -18.90 8.93
CA GLY A 32 4.33 -18.41 9.78
C GLY A 32 5.42 -17.63 9.05
N LYS A 33 5.25 -17.34 7.76
CA LYS A 33 6.11 -16.44 6.98
C LYS A 33 5.42 -15.11 6.76
N GLU A 34 6.19 -14.03 6.88
CA GLU A 34 5.74 -12.67 6.58
C GLU A 34 5.99 -12.36 5.10
N TYR A 35 4.92 -12.00 4.42
CA TYR A 35 4.91 -11.58 3.03
C TYR A 35 4.56 -10.10 2.94
N ARG A 36 5.16 -9.40 1.98
CA ARG A 36 4.87 -7.98 1.75
C ARG A 36 4.45 -7.78 0.31
N TYR A 37 3.28 -7.20 0.11
CA TYR A 37 2.72 -6.98 -1.21
C TYR A 37 2.37 -5.51 -1.39
N ALA A 38 2.65 -4.99 -2.58
CA ALA A 38 2.13 -3.70 -3.00
C ALA A 38 0.67 -3.93 -3.43
N ALA A 39 -0.23 -3.08 -2.96
CA ALA A 39 -1.63 -3.11 -3.32
C ALA A 39 -2.11 -1.68 -3.58
N VAL A 40 -3.18 -1.52 -4.37
CA VAL A 40 -3.86 -0.24 -4.55
C VAL A 40 -5.22 -0.32 -3.88
N CYS A 41 -5.51 0.63 -3.00
CA CYS A 41 -6.82 0.78 -2.39
C CYS A 41 -7.83 1.09 -3.48
N SER A 42 -8.84 0.24 -3.63
CA SER A 42 -9.94 0.45 -4.56
C SER A 42 -11.13 1.06 -3.83
N LYS A 43 -11.46 0.51 -2.67
CA LYS A 43 -12.56 0.96 -1.82
C LYS A 43 -12.14 0.93 -0.35
N TYR A 44 -12.65 1.88 0.41
CA TYR A 44 -12.49 1.96 1.85
C TYR A 44 -13.82 1.66 2.53
N ASP A 45 -13.83 0.77 3.52
CA ASP A 45 -15.00 0.41 4.30
C ASP A 45 -14.81 0.84 5.78
N ASP A 46 -15.43 1.96 6.17
CA ASP A 46 -15.30 2.54 7.52
C ASP A 46 -16.09 1.73 8.56
N GLU A 47 -17.10 0.94 8.14
CA GLU A 47 -17.92 0.13 9.06
C GLU A 47 -17.15 -1.05 9.63
N ASP A 48 -16.41 -1.78 8.78
CA ASP A 48 -15.62 -2.95 9.21
C ASP A 48 -14.14 -2.60 9.51
N GLY A 49 -13.69 -1.41 9.07
CA GLY A 49 -12.28 -1.00 9.22
C GLY A 49 -11.35 -1.75 8.25
N GLU A 50 -11.90 -2.19 7.12
CA GLU A 50 -11.24 -2.97 6.09
C GLU A 50 -11.05 -2.14 4.82
N LEU A 51 -9.98 -2.44 4.09
CA LEU A 51 -9.66 -1.83 2.81
C LEU A 51 -9.73 -2.90 1.74
N THR A 52 -10.58 -2.67 0.74
CA THR A 52 -10.54 -3.46 -0.49
C THR A 52 -9.36 -2.99 -1.31
N VAL A 53 -8.33 -3.80 -1.39
CA VAL A 53 -7.11 -3.51 -2.15
C VAL A 53 -6.97 -4.48 -3.32
N THR A 54 -6.44 -3.98 -4.43
CA THR A 54 -6.07 -4.78 -5.59
C THR A 54 -4.56 -4.98 -5.58
N PHE A 55 -4.11 -6.22 -5.54
CA PHE A 55 -2.68 -6.51 -5.50
C PHE A 55 -2.00 -6.17 -6.82
N LEU A 56 -0.80 -5.63 -6.69
CA LEU A 56 0.07 -5.30 -7.79
C LEU A 56 1.02 -6.45 -8.07
N LYS A 57 0.96 -6.98 -9.29
CA LYS A 57 1.89 -7.99 -9.78
C LYS A 57 3.19 -7.33 -10.21
N VAL A 58 4.29 -7.68 -9.54
CA VAL A 58 5.62 -7.22 -9.93
C VAL A 58 5.95 -7.73 -11.34
N CYS A 59 6.35 -6.82 -12.23
CA CYS A 59 6.69 -7.14 -13.62
C CYS A 59 8.19 -7.11 -13.88
N ASN A 60 8.99 -6.60 -12.94
CA ASN A 60 10.44 -6.50 -13.05
C ASN A 60 11.14 -7.01 -11.78
N LYS A 61 12.34 -7.57 -11.92
CA LYS A 61 13.14 -8.11 -10.81
C LYS A 61 13.52 -7.05 -9.77
N ASP A 62 13.60 -5.78 -10.17
CA ASP A 62 13.93 -4.65 -9.30
C ASP A 62 12.80 -4.22 -8.35
N GLY A 63 11.58 -4.76 -8.49
CA GLY A 63 10.45 -4.34 -7.64
C GLY A 63 10.07 -2.87 -7.81
N THR A 64 10.30 -2.31 -9.01
CA THR A 64 9.96 -0.90 -9.34
C THR A 64 8.77 -0.81 -10.29
N GLU A 65 8.54 -1.83 -11.13
CA GLU A 65 7.47 -1.87 -12.11
C GLU A 65 6.45 -2.93 -11.74
N PHE A 66 5.20 -2.53 -11.72
CA PHE A 66 4.09 -3.37 -11.32
C PHE A 66 2.94 -3.26 -12.31
N LYS A 67 2.10 -4.29 -12.36
CA LYS A 67 0.83 -4.27 -13.07
C LYS A 67 -0.27 -4.45 -12.06
N ILE A 68 -1.31 -3.61 -12.13
CA ILE A 68 -2.53 -3.87 -11.39
C ILE A 68 -3.16 -5.13 -12.00
N ASN A 69 -3.48 -6.10 -11.16
CA ASN A 69 -4.24 -7.26 -11.57
C ASN A 69 -5.66 -7.11 -11.03
N ASP A 70 -6.57 -6.62 -11.86
CA ASP A 70 -7.98 -6.39 -11.48
C ASP A 70 -8.71 -7.66 -11.01
N ASN A 71 -8.15 -8.84 -11.28
CA ASN A 71 -8.66 -10.12 -10.80
C ASN A 71 -8.14 -10.49 -9.38
N ASP A 72 -7.14 -9.78 -8.87
CA ASP A 72 -6.43 -10.07 -7.63
C ASP A 72 -6.81 -9.03 -6.56
N ILE A 73 -8.05 -9.12 -6.10
CA ILE A 73 -8.65 -8.21 -5.13
C ILE A 73 -8.77 -8.94 -3.79
N ALA A 74 -8.40 -8.28 -2.70
CA ALA A 74 -8.66 -8.76 -1.35
C ALA A 74 -9.06 -7.63 -0.41
N ASP A 75 -9.92 -7.95 0.54
CA ASP A 75 -10.11 -7.23 1.78
C ASP A 75 -8.88 -7.41 2.68
N VAL A 76 -8.29 -6.31 3.09
CA VAL A 76 -7.20 -6.29 4.07
C VAL A 76 -7.56 -5.32 5.19
N PRO A 77 -7.40 -5.71 6.45
CA PRO A 77 -7.68 -4.80 7.55
C PRO A 77 -6.58 -3.74 7.61
N TYR A 78 -6.94 -2.53 8.05
CA TYR A 78 -6.00 -1.41 8.17
C TYR A 78 -4.73 -1.76 8.96
N LYS A 79 -4.85 -2.64 9.95
CA LYS A 79 -3.73 -3.08 10.80
C LYS A 79 -2.62 -3.80 10.04
N ASP A 80 -2.93 -4.38 8.88
CA ASP A 80 -1.98 -5.07 8.02
C ASP A 80 -1.32 -4.13 7.01
N VAL A 81 -1.83 -2.90 6.87
CA VAL A 81 -1.16 -1.85 6.09
C VAL A 81 0.07 -1.36 6.84
N ILE A 82 1.25 -1.61 6.26
CA ILE A 82 2.54 -1.18 6.81
C ILE A 82 2.71 0.32 6.59
N GLU A 83 2.60 0.75 5.33
CA GLU A 83 2.84 2.13 4.90
C GLU A 83 2.11 2.44 3.59
N LYS A 84 1.91 3.74 3.34
CA LYS A 84 1.39 4.26 2.08
C LYS A 84 2.54 4.44 1.08
N LEU A 85 2.41 3.85 -0.10
CA LEU A 85 3.38 3.93 -1.17
C LEU A 85 3.22 5.24 -1.96
N PRO A 86 4.31 5.79 -2.51
CA PRO A 86 4.22 6.97 -3.36
C PRO A 86 3.45 6.64 -4.65
N VAL A 87 2.78 7.63 -5.22
CA VAL A 87 2.05 7.46 -6.48
C VAL A 87 3.04 7.03 -7.58
N PRO A 88 2.82 5.86 -8.22
CA PRO A 88 3.67 5.40 -9.31
C PRO A 88 3.44 6.24 -10.56
N ASN A 89 4.45 6.26 -11.42
CA ASN A 89 4.32 6.79 -12.76
C ASN A 89 3.63 5.75 -13.65
N ILE A 90 2.53 6.14 -14.30
CA ILE A 90 1.74 5.24 -15.13
C ILE A 90 2.32 5.25 -16.55
N ILE A 91 2.86 4.12 -16.97
CA ILE A 91 3.46 3.91 -18.29
C ILE A 91 2.54 2.98 -19.09
N VAL A 92 1.90 3.50 -20.12
CA VAL A 92 1.05 2.70 -21.01
C VAL A 92 1.88 2.18 -22.18
N LYS A 93 2.06 0.86 -22.29
CA LYS A 93 2.76 0.21 -23.41
C LYS A 93 1.81 -0.68 -24.21
N ARG A 94 1.52 -0.27 -25.45
CA ARG A 94 0.78 -1.00 -26.52
C ARG A 94 -0.64 -1.51 -26.22
N ASN A 95 -0.94 -1.96 -25.01
CA ASN A 95 -2.27 -2.15 -24.44
C ASN A 95 -2.22 -2.46 -22.92
N THR A 96 -1.06 -2.25 -22.29
CA THR A 96 -0.80 -2.64 -20.91
C THR A 96 -0.40 -1.43 -20.10
N VAL A 97 -1.07 -1.23 -18.97
CA VAL A 97 -0.76 -0.20 -18.00
C VAL A 97 0.27 -0.74 -17.01
N LEU A 98 1.42 -0.08 -16.91
CA LEU A 98 2.49 -0.38 -15.97
C LEU A 98 2.60 0.74 -14.95
N HIS A 99 2.67 0.39 -13.68
CA HIS A 99 2.81 1.29 -12.55
C HIS A 99 4.25 1.24 -12.10
N LYS A 100 5.03 2.26 -12.48
CA LYS A 100 6.45 2.37 -12.14
C LYS A 100 6.65 3.29 -10.94
N PHE A 101 7.01 2.73 -9.80
CA PHE A 101 7.35 3.51 -8.62
C PHE A 101 8.73 4.14 -8.79
N LYS A 102 8.88 5.39 -8.31
CA LYS A 102 10.18 6.06 -8.24
C LYS A 102 11.13 5.40 -7.25
N LYS A 103 10.56 4.79 -6.20
CA LYS A 103 11.28 4.04 -5.17
C LYS A 103 11.11 2.55 -5.45
N SER A 104 12.16 1.76 -5.24
CA SER A 104 12.07 0.31 -5.21
C SER A 104 11.18 -0.11 -4.05
N ILE A 105 10.07 -0.79 -4.37
CA ILE A 105 9.14 -1.31 -3.38
C ILE A 105 9.61 -2.71 -3.02
N ASN A 106 10.00 -2.89 -1.76
CA ASN A 106 10.48 -4.18 -1.27
C ASN A 106 9.31 -5.11 -0.99
N VAL A 107 8.71 -5.62 -2.07
CA VAL A 107 7.76 -6.73 -2.00
C VAL A 107 8.54 -8.01 -1.73
N TYR A 108 8.13 -8.73 -0.69
CA TYR A 108 8.84 -9.93 -0.23
C TYR A 108 7.91 -11.14 -0.40
N GLU A 109 8.11 -11.87 -1.48
CA GLU A 109 7.57 -13.20 -1.73
C GLU A 109 8.70 -14.21 -1.54
N LYS A 110 8.77 -14.90 -0.39
CA LYS A 110 9.83 -15.90 -0.12
C LYS A 110 9.34 -17.19 0.53
#